data_AF-A0A534LFR7-F1
#
_entry.id   AF-A0A534LFR7-F1
#
_cell.length_a   1.000
_cell.length_b   1.000
_cell.length_c   1.000
_cell.angle_alpha   90.00
_cell.angle_beta   90.00
_cell.angle_gamma   90.00
#
_symmetry.space_group_name_H-M   'P 1'
#
loop_
_entity.id
_entity.type
_entity.pdbx_description
1 polymer ?
#
loop_
_entity_poly.entity_id
_entity_poly.type
_entity_poly.pdbx_seq_one_letter_code
_entity_poly.pdbx_strand_id
1 'polypeptide(L)'
;MSLPSLAEVEHSDWPSLQRMCETLGLNPRGRSAVVRMRVADYVRHRAHPPSWRPAREHQAALLTRLGHPDLAERVWESTIQLEAPAPWVGLGHAQLAGGFLAEAAKSFGRAAQMGDPSGELHRAETLAAGGDYQGAVGACEAYLTTHARDLRGLLMKSTFLARSG
;
A
#
# COMPACT_ATOMS: atom_id res chain seq x y z
N MET A 1 -21.64 5.00 31.19
CA MET A 1 -20.64 6.09 31.26
C MET A 1 -19.99 6.24 29.90
N SER A 2 -19.79 7.46 29.41
CA SER A 2 -19.03 7.74 28.19
C SER A 2 -17.53 7.62 28.48
N LEU A 3 -16.77 7.03 27.55
CA LEU A 3 -15.31 7.01 27.64
C LEU A 3 -14.76 8.39 27.27
N PRO A 4 -13.70 8.89 27.94
CA PRO A 4 -12.98 10.07 27.46
C PRO A 4 -12.34 9.75 26.10
N SER A 5 -12.25 10.76 25.24
CA SER A 5 -11.54 10.66 23.96
C SER A 5 -10.02 10.56 24.16
N LEU A 6 -9.31 10.01 23.18
CA LEU A 6 -7.84 9.94 23.22
C LEU A 6 -7.20 11.33 23.33
N ALA A 7 -7.75 12.31 22.61
CA ALA A 7 -7.27 13.70 22.67
C ALA A 7 -7.42 14.30 24.08
N GLU A 8 -8.56 14.07 24.74
CA GLU A 8 -8.75 14.51 26.13
C GLU A 8 -7.73 13.88 27.08
N VAL A 9 -7.45 12.58 26.95
CA VAL A 9 -6.46 11.88 27.79
C VAL A 9 -5.05 12.42 27.55
N GLU A 10 -4.68 12.67 26.29
CA GLU A 10 -3.34 13.15 25.92
C GLU A 10 -3.04 14.55 26.47
N HIS A 11 -4.04 15.44 26.42
CA HIS A 11 -3.91 16.85 26.80
C HIS A 11 -4.35 17.13 28.24
N SER A 12 -4.80 16.12 28.98
CA SER A 12 -5.22 16.28 30.38
C SER A 12 -4.05 16.60 31.31
N ASP A 13 -4.32 17.51 32.24
CA ASP A 13 -3.49 17.77 33.40
C ASP A 13 -3.56 16.62 34.42
N TRP A 14 -2.68 16.65 35.41
CA TRP A 14 -2.57 15.57 36.39
C TRP A 14 -3.85 15.34 37.22
N PRO A 15 -4.51 16.38 37.77
CA PRO A 15 -5.77 16.20 38.49
C PRO A 15 -6.89 15.60 37.62
N SER A 16 -6.96 15.97 36.33
CA SER A 16 -7.96 15.40 35.42
C SER A 16 -7.66 13.93 35.10
N LEU A 17 -6.39 13.56 34.92
CA LEU A 17 -5.99 12.15 34.76
C LEU A 17 -6.33 11.31 35.99
N GLN A 18 -6.17 11.85 37.20
CA GLN A 18 -6.55 11.14 38.43
C GLN A 18 -8.06 10.89 38.50
N ARG A 19 -8.88 11.91 38.20
CA ARG A 19 -10.35 11.76 38.11
C ARG A 19 -10.77 10.78 37.01
N MET A 20 -10.10 10.81 35.86
CA MET A 20 -10.32 9.82 34.80
C MET A 20 -10.01 8.40 35.29
N CYS A 21 -8.91 8.21 36.02
CA CYS A 21 -8.58 6.91 36.60
C CYS A 21 -9.65 6.43 37.58
N GLU A 22 -10.08 7.28 38.52
CA GLU A 22 -11.14 6.94 39.47
C GLU A 22 -12.45 6.55 38.77
N THR A 23 -12.86 7.37 37.78
CA THR A 23 -14.09 7.12 37.00
C THR A 23 -14.01 5.81 36.21
N LEU A 24 -12.83 5.47 35.69
CA LEU A 24 -12.60 4.25 34.89
C LEU A 24 -12.22 3.04 35.75
N GLY A 25 -12.16 3.16 37.08
CA GLY A 25 -11.72 2.07 37.98
C GLY A 25 -10.24 1.69 37.81
N LEU A 26 -9.42 2.60 37.31
CA LEU A 26 -7.98 2.42 37.09
C LEU A 26 -7.18 2.94 38.29
N ASN A 27 -6.03 2.32 38.53
CA ASN A 27 -5.10 2.78 39.56
C ASN A 27 -4.40 4.09 39.12
N PRO A 28 -4.53 5.21 39.87
CA PRO A 28 -3.90 6.49 39.53
C PRO A 28 -2.44 6.61 39.99
N ARG A 29 -1.84 5.57 40.60
CA ARG A 29 -0.45 5.64 41.09
C ARG A 29 0.57 5.57 39.95
N GLY A 30 1.57 6.44 40.03
CA GLY A 30 2.73 6.46 39.15
C GLY A 30 3.04 7.86 38.62
N ARG A 31 4.05 7.96 37.74
CA ARG A 31 4.33 9.20 37.00
C ARG A 31 3.16 9.50 36.07
N SER A 32 2.84 10.78 35.89
CA SER A 32 1.72 11.24 35.05
C SER A 32 1.72 10.62 33.64
N ALA A 33 2.89 10.48 33.02
CA ALA A 33 3.04 9.83 31.71
C ALA A 33 2.59 8.36 31.69
N VAL A 34 2.91 7.58 32.74
CA VAL A 34 2.54 6.16 32.86
C VAL A 34 1.04 6.02 33.07
N VAL A 35 0.47 6.88 33.91
CA VAL A 35 -0.98 6.90 34.17
C VAL A 35 -1.73 7.30 32.90
N ARG A 36 -1.26 8.33 32.19
CA ARG A 36 -1.81 8.74 30.89
C ARG A 36 -1.81 7.61 29.88
N MET A 37 -0.69 6.88 29.75
CA MET A 37 -0.59 5.72 28.86
C MET A 37 -1.61 4.64 29.22
N ARG A 38 -1.76 4.32 30.50
CA ARG A 38 -2.74 3.33 30.99
C ARG A 38 -4.18 3.72 30.68
N VAL A 39 -4.53 5.00 30.89
CA VAL A 39 -5.85 5.52 30.56
C VAL A 39 -6.07 5.48 29.04
N ALA A 40 -5.08 5.88 28.25
CA ALA A 40 -5.15 5.84 26.79
C ALA A 40 -5.33 4.41 26.27
N ASP A 41 -4.60 3.44 26.83
CA ASP A 41 -4.76 2.03 26.48
C ASP A 41 -6.15 1.50 26.87
N TYR A 42 -6.63 1.80 28.07
CA TYR A 42 -7.98 1.43 28.48
C TYR A 42 -9.04 1.97 27.51
N VAL A 43 -8.89 3.23 27.09
CA VAL A 43 -9.76 3.86 26.10
C VAL A 43 -9.64 3.15 24.76
N ARG A 44 -8.43 2.89 24.23
CA ARG A 44 -8.26 2.18 22.94
C ARG A 44 -8.92 0.81 22.90
N HIS A 45 -8.85 0.05 24.00
CA HIS A 45 -9.42 -1.31 24.05
C HIS A 45 -10.95 -1.33 24.16
N ARG A 46 -11.57 -0.23 24.61
CA ARG A 46 -13.03 -0.14 24.80
C ARG A 46 -13.72 0.88 23.91
N ALA A 47 -12.96 1.76 23.26
CA ALA A 47 -13.43 2.57 22.17
C ALA A 47 -13.92 1.63 21.06
N HIS A 48 -15.01 2.00 20.41
CA HIS A 48 -15.47 1.25 19.25
C HIS A 48 -14.33 1.20 18.24
N PRO A 49 -14.11 0.04 17.57
CA PRO A 49 -13.14 0.00 16.49
C PRO A 49 -13.45 1.15 15.52
N PRO A 50 -12.43 1.82 14.97
CA PRO A 50 -12.66 2.95 14.08
C PRO A 50 -13.70 2.53 13.03
N SER A 51 -14.71 3.39 12.82
CA SER A 51 -15.79 3.15 11.86
C SER A 51 -15.23 2.91 10.45
N TRP A 52 -14.04 3.45 10.19
CA TRP A 52 -13.25 3.17 9.01
C TRP A 52 -12.23 2.05 9.26
N ARG A 53 -12.27 1.02 8.42
CA ARG A 53 -11.22 0.01 8.30
C ARG A 53 -10.59 0.12 6.90
N PRO A 54 -9.25 0.09 6.78
CA PRO A 54 -8.63 0.06 5.46
C PRO A 54 -9.05 -1.22 4.74
N ALA A 55 -9.57 -1.09 3.52
CA ALA A 55 -9.74 -2.22 2.60
C ALA A 55 -8.42 -3.00 2.45
N ARG A 56 -8.50 -4.29 2.10
CA ARG A 56 -7.32 -5.15 1.94
C ARG A 56 -6.30 -4.58 0.95
N GLU A 57 -6.78 -3.92 -0.09
CA GLU A 57 -6.00 -3.21 -1.10
C GLU A 57 -5.06 -2.16 -0.47
N HIS A 58 -5.60 -1.35 0.45
CA HIS A 58 -4.83 -0.33 1.17
C HIS A 58 -3.78 -0.96 2.10
N GLN A 59 -4.15 -2.08 2.75
CA GLN A 59 -3.22 -2.82 3.61
C GLN A 59 -2.07 -3.41 2.78
N ALA A 60 -2.38 -4.01 1.63
CA ALA A 60 -1.39 -4.58 0.72
C ALA A 60 -0.44 -3.50 0.16
N ALA A 61 -0.99 -2.37 -0.30
CA ALA A 61 -0.19 -1.22 -0.76
C ALA A 61 0.76 -0.69 0.33
N LEU A 62 0.29 -0.63 1.58
CA LEU A 62 1.12 -0.23 2.71
C LEU A 62 2.24 -1.26 2.98
N LEU A 63 1.93 -2.56 2.95
CA LEU A 63 2.91 -3.63 3.13
C LEU A 63 4.02 -3.58 2.07
N THR A 64 3.68 -3.32 0.80
CA THR A 64 4.67 -3.11 -0.27
C THR A 64 5.62 -1.96 0.07
N ARG A 65 5.07 -0.80 0.48
CA ARG A 65 5.85 0.40 0.83
C ARG A 65 6.72 0.22 2.07
N LEU A 66 6.28 -0.59 3.02
CA LEU A 66 7.04 -0.90 4.25
C LEU A 66 8.11 -1.97 4.05
N GLY A 67 8.28 -2.52 2.84
CA GLY A 67 9.30 -3.53 2.56
C GLY A 67 8.91 -4.94 2.99
N HIS A 68 7.60 -5.25 2.98
CA HIS A 68 7.08 -6.60 3.23
C HIS A 68 6.42 -7.21 1.97
N PRO A 69 7.18 -7.41 0.88
CA PRO A 69 6.63 -7.82 -0.42
C PRO A 69 5.89 -9.17 -0.36
N ASP A 70 6.42 -10.19 0.32
CA ASP A 70 5.80 -11.52 0.42
C ASP A 70 4.45 -11.51 1.16
N LEU A 71 4.27 -10.58 2.11
CA LEU A 71 2.99 -10.39 2.79
C LEU A 71 2.04 -9.60 1.90
N ALA A 72 2.55 -8.55 1.24
CA ALA A 72 1.76 -7.75 0.31
C ALA A 72 1.20 -8.59 -0.84
N GLU A 73 2.01 -9.48 -1.43
CA GLU A 73 1.64 -10.38 -2.52
C GLU A 73 0.42 -11.21 -2.15
N ARG A 74 0.49 -11.94 -1.02
CA ARG A 74 -0.64 -12.75 -0.51
C ARG A 74 -1.90 -11.95 -0.27
N VAL A 75 -1.78 -10.72 0.22
CA VAL A 75 -2.96 -9.85 0.43
C VAL A 75 -3.53 -9.40 -0.92
N TRP A 76 -2.69 -8.99 -1.88
CA TRP A 76 -3.11 -8.61 -3.23
C TRP A 76 -3.82 -9.75 -3.96
N GLU A 77 -3.28 -10.96 -3.92
CA GLU A 77 -3.93 -12.15 -4.48
C GLU A 77 -5.35 -12.33 -3.93
N SER A 78 -5.55 -12.09 -2.63
CA SER A 78 -6.86 -12.20 -1.99
C SER A 78 -7.86 -11.11 -2.41
N THR A 79 -7.43 -10.10 -3.16
CA THR A 79 -8.26 -9.00 -3.68
C THR A 79 -8.57 -9.11 -5.17
N ILE A 80 -7.97 -10.08 -5.87
CA ILE A 80 -8.18 -10.25 -7.31
C ILE A 80 -9.63 -10.64 -7.60
N GLN A 81 -10.24 -9.89 -8.52
CA GLN A 81 -11.57 -10.15 -9.05
C GLN A 81 -11.51 -10.12 -10.58
N LEU A 82 -12.50 -10.73 -11.25
CA LEU A 82 -12.50 -10.91 -12.70
C LEU A 82 -12.46 -9.58 -13.49
N GLU A 83 -13.05 -8.51 -12.95
CA GLU A 83 -13.24 -7.24 -13.65
C GLU A 83 -12.44 -6.08 -13.03
N ALA A 84 -11.42 -6.38 -12.21
CA ALA A 84 -10.65 -5.38 -11.49
C ALA A 84 -9.16 -5.43 -11.89
N PRO A 85 -8.68 -4.50 -12.74
CA PRO A 85 -7.26 -4.45 -13.10
C PRO A 85 -6.37 -3.96 -11.94
N ALA A 86 -6.88 -3.13 -11.02
CA ALA A 86 -6.09 -2.50 -9.97
C ALA A 86 -5.36 -3.50 -9.02
N PRO A 87 -6.01 -4.60 -8.54
CA PRO A 87 -5.31 -5.66 -7.81
C PRO A 87 -4.11 -6.27 -8.54
N TRP A 88 -4.15 -6.39 -9.87
CA TRP A 88 -3.04 -6.92 -10.66
C TRP A 88 -1.85 -5.95 -10.74
N VAL A 89 -2.12 -4.64 -10.80
CA VAL A 89 -1.06 -3.61 -10.70
C VAL A 89 -0.43 -3.64 -9.31
N GLY A 90 -1.24 -3.71 -8.26
CA GLY A 90 -0.78 -3.83 -6.88
C GLY A 90 0.09 -5.08 -6.66
N LEU A 91 -0.36 -6.22 -7.17
CA LEU A 91 0.38 -7.48 -7.15
C LEU A 91 1.74 -7.34 -7.86
N GLY A 92 1.74 -6.77 -9.06
CA GLY A 92 2.97 -6.53 -9.83
C GLY A 92 3.97 -5.66 -9.07
N HIS A 93 3.52 -4.62 -8.37
CA HIS A 93 4.40 -3.80 -7.53
C HIS A 93 4.96 -4.56 -6.31
N ALA A 94 4.15 -5.42 -5.68
CA ALA A 94 4.65 -6.27 -4.58
C ALA A 94 5.72 -7.25 -5.06
N GLN A 95 5.49 -7.92 -6.21
CA GLN A 95 6.45 -8.84 -6.83
C GLN A 95 7.73 -8.12 -7.27
N LEU A 96 7.61 -6.94 -7.87
CA LEU A 96 8.75 -6.10 -8.24
C LEU A 96 9.59 -5.72 -7.01
N ALA A 97 8.95 -5.32 -5.91
CA ALA A 97 9.62 -5.03 -4.65
C ALA A 97 10.30 -6.28 -4.02
N GLY A 98 9.75 -7.47 -4.27
CA GLY A 98 10.35 -8.76 -3.91
C GLY A 98 11.46 -9.24 -4.87
N GLY A 99 11.68 -8.55 -5.98
CA GLY A 99 12.67 -8.94 -7.00
C GLY A 99 12.19 -10.00 -8.00
N PHE A 100 10.90 -10.38 -7.96
CA PHE A 100 10.30 -11.36 -8.86
C PHE A 100 9.90 -10.71 -10.20
N LEU A 101 10.90 -10.35 -11.01
CA LEU A 101 10.70 -9.55 -12.24
C LEU A 101 9.79 -10.24 -13.27
N ALA A 102 9.92 -11.56 -13.45
CA ALA A 102 9.14 -12.29 -14.44
C ALA A 102 7.65 -12.34 -14.05
N GLU A 103 7.37 -12.56 -12.76
CA GLU A 103 6.03 -12.58 -12.17
C GLU A 103 5.40 -11.19 -12.22
N ALA A 104 6.16 -10.16 -11.83
CA ALA A 104 5.70 -8.77 -11.91
C ALA A 104 5.30 -8.38 -13.33
N ALA A 105 6.11 -8.73 -14.34
CA ALA A 105 5.78 -8.47 -15.74
C ALA A 105 4.49 -9.18 -16.20
N LYS A 106 4.22 -10.40 -15.72
CA LYS A 106 2.96 -11.12 -15.99
C LYS A 106 1.77 -10.41 -15.34
N SER A 107 1.89 -10.00 -14.09
CA SER A 107 0.84 -9.29 -13.35
C SER A 107 0.48 -7.97 -14.02
N PHE A 108 1.48 -7.17 -14.41
CA PHE A 108 1.24 -5.93 -15.14
C PHE A 108 0.63 -6.15 -16.53
N GLY A 109 1.08 -7.19 -17.26
CA GLY A 109 0.46 -7.58 -18.53
C GLY A 109 -1.01 -8.00 -18.36
N ARG A 110 -1.35 -8.64 -17.24
CA ARG A 110 -2.74 -8.99 -16.94
C ARG A 110 -3.60 -7.75 -16.68
N ALA A 111 -3.08 -6.75 -15.96
CA ALA A 111 -3.76 -5.47 -15.77
C ALA A 111 -4.03 -4.76 -17.11
N ALA A 112 -3.06 -4.76 -18.03
CA ALA A 112 -3.21 -4.22 -19.38
C ALA A 112 -4.30 -4.93 -20.19
N GLN A 113 -4.33 -6.27 -20.16
CA GLN A 113 -5.38 -7.06 -20.81
C GLN A 113 -6.79 -6.79 -20.25
N MET A 114 -6.87 -6.37 -18.99
CA MET A 114 -8.10 -5.98 -18.31
C MET A 114 -8.47 -4.49 -18.53
N GLY A 115 -7.73 -3.77 -19.37
CA GLY A 115 -8.06 -2.39 -19.76
C GLY A 115 -7.35 -1.30 -18.96
N ASP A 116 -6.36 -1.64 -18.12
CA ASP A 116 -5.47 -0.64 -17.51
C ASP A 116 -4.19 -0.47 -18.35
N PRO A 117 -4.12 0.54 -19.24
CA PRO A 117 -2.98 0.72 -20.13
C PRO A 117 -1.67 1.01 -19.37
N SER A 118 -1.74 1.53 -18.13
CA SER A 118 -0.54 1.77 -17.33
C SER A 118 0.23 0.48 -17.01
N GLY A 119 -0.47 -0.67 -17.05
CA GLY A 119 0.13 -2.00 -16.94
C GLY A 119 1.23 -2.23 -17.98
N GLU A 120 1.08 -1.79 -19.24
CA GLU A 120 2.12 -1.99 -20.25
C GLU A 120 3.39 -1.16 -19.95
N LEU A 121 3.25 0.05 -19.41
CA LEU A 121 4.44 0.83 -18.99
C LEU A 121 5.16 0.18 -17.82
N HIS A 122 4.43 -0.28 -16.80
CA HIS A 122 5.04 -0.99 -15.67
C HIS A 122 5.68 -2.31 -16.09
N ARG A 123 5.06 -3.03 -17.02
CA ARG A 123 5.63 -4.23 -17.63
C ARG A 123 6.91 -3.91 -18.38
N ALA A 124 6.94 -2.84 -19.17
CA ALA A 124 8.14 -2.41 -19.90
C ALA A 124 9.31 -2.09 -18.96
N GLU A 125 9.07 -1.33 -17.88
CA GLU A 125 10.09 -1.04 -16.86
C GLU A 125 10.63 -2.32 -16.22
N THR A 126 9.74 -3.25 -15.90
CA THR A 126 10.09 -4.53 -15.26
C THR A 126 10.93 -5.42 -16.18
N LEU A 127 10.55 -5.53 -17.46
CA LEU A 127 11.30 -6.28 -18.47
C LEU A 127 12.70 -5.67 -18.68
N ALA A 128 12.79 -4.35 -18.79
CA ALA A 128 14.07 -3.65 -18.92
C ALA A 128 14.95 -3.84 -17.68
N ALA A 129 14.37 -3.84 -16.47
CA ALA A 129 15.10 -4.14 -15.25
C ALA A 129 15.67 -5.57 -15.24
N GLY A 130 15.00 -6.51 -15.90
CA GLY A 130 15.48 -7.89 -16.14
C GLY A 130 16.44 -8.04 -17.31
N GLY A 131 16.75 -6.94 -18.03
CA GLY A 131 17.61 -6.95 -19.21
C GLY A 131 16.90 -7.32 -20.52
N ASP A 132 15.60 -7.61 -20.49
CA ASP A 132 14.81 -7.87 -21.70
C ASP A 132 14.36 -6.55 -22.35
N TYR A 133 15.31 -5.86 -22.98
CA TYR A 133 15.04 -4.59 -23.65
C TYR A 133 14.15 -4.74 -24.90
N GLN A 134 14.19 -5.89 -25.57
CA GLN A 134 13.32 -6.16 -26.73
C GLN A 134 11.86 -6.31 -26.28
N GLY A 135 11.61 -7.10 -25.23
CA GLY A 135 10.29 -7.19 -24.61
C GLY A 135 9.80 -5.86 -24.06
N ALA A 136 10.69 -5.06 -23.45
CA ALA A 136 10.36 -3.74 -22.95
C ALA A 136 9.91 -2.77 -24.06
N VAL A 137 10.58 -2.78 -25.22
CA VAL A 137 10.16 -2.00 -26.40
C VAL A 137 8.78 -2.43 -26.87
N GLY A 138 8.52 -3.74 -26.97
CA GLY A 138 7.22 -4.27 -27.38
C GLY A 138 6.08 -3.84 -26.45
N ALA A 139 6.31 -3.81 -25.13
CA ALA A 139 5.35 -3.30 -24.15
C ALA A 139 5.10 -1.79 -24.30
N CYS A 140 6.15 -0.98 -24.52
CA CYS A 140 5.97 0.45 -24.84
C CYS A 140 5.18 0.67 -26.13
N GLU A 141 5.41 -0.14 -27.17
CA GLU A 141 4.65 -0.08 -28.41
C GLU A 141 3.17 -0.39 -28.20
N ALA A 142 2.87 -1.44 -27.44
CA ALA A 142 1.50 -1.80 -27.07
C ALA A 142 0.79 -0.64 -26.37
N TYR A 143 1.44 0.00 -25.40
CA TYR A 143 0.90 1.21 -24.73
C TYR A 143 0.65 2.36 -25.71
N LEU A 144 1.61 2.66 -26.58
CA LEU A 144 1.55 3.78 -27.52
C LEU A 144 0.52 3.58 -28.64
N THR A 145 0.02 2.37 -28.90
CA THR A 145 -1.08 2.15 -29.86
C THR A 145 -2.33 2.97 -29.52
N THR A 146 -2.60 3.17 -28.22
CA THR A 146 -3.74 3.94 -27.71
C THR A 146 -3.33 5.31 -27.16
N HIS A 147 -2.03 5.51 -26.90
CA HIS A 147 -1.45 6.71 -26.29
C HIS A 147 -0.33 7.31 -27.14
N ALA A 148 -0.54 7.45 -28.46
CA ALA A 148 0.52 7.70 -29.45
C ALA A 148 1.41 8.93 -29.19
N ARG A 149 0.95 9.91 -28.40
CA ARG A 149 1.69 11.15 -28.09
C ARG A 149 2.13 11.23 -26.62
N ASP A 150 1.98 10.16 -25.85
CA ASP A 150 2.43 10.14 -24.47
C ASP A 150 3.96 10.19 -24.40
N LEU A 151 4.48 11.26 -23.78
CA LEU A 151 5.90 11.54 -23.72
C LEU A 151 6.66 10.47 -22.94
N ARG A 152 6.06 9.92 -21.86
CA ARG A 152 6.72 8.90 -21.04
C ARG A 152 6.91 7.62 -21.84
N GLY A 153 5.87 7.14 -22.53
CA GLY A 153 5.97 5.96 -23.39
C GLY A 153 7.00 6.12 -24.50
N LEU A 154 7.04 7.28 -25.16
CA LEU A 154 8.01 7.57 -26.23
C LEU A 154 9.46 7.61 -25.70
N LEU A 155 9.69 8.25 -24.56
CA LEU A 155 11.02 8.33 -23.92
C LEU A 155 11.51 6.97 -23.42
N MET A 156 10.63 6.16 -22.83
CA MET A 156 10.97 4.80 -22.41
C MET A 156 11.35 3.95 -23.62
N LYS A 157 10.53 3.97 -24.68
CA LYS A 157 10.81 3.25 -25.92
C LYS A 157 12.17 3.61 -26.51
N SER A 158 12.47 4.91 -26.65
CA SER A 158 13.75 5.35 -27.21
C SER A 158 14.94 4.92 -26.34
N THR A 159 14.80 5.00 -25.01
CA THR A 159 15.81 4.56 -24.05
C THR A 159 16.10 3.06 -24.16
N PHE A 160 15.06 2.24 -24.30
CA PHE A 160 15.21 0.79 -24.41
C PHE A 160 15.76 0.37 -25.78
N LEU A 161 15.37 1.04 -26.87
CA LEU A 161 15.95 0.84 -28.21
C LEU A 161 17.45 1.13 -28.23
N ALA A 162 17.91 2.17 -27.55
CA ALA A 162 19.33 2.50 -27.48
C ALA A 162 20.17 1.45 -26.73
N ARG A 163 19.54 0.60 -25.91
CA ARG A 163 20.18 -0.48 -25.14
C ARG A 163 20.02 -1.86 -25.77
N SER A 164 19.17 -1.98 -26.78
CA SER A 164 18.84 -3.27 -27.41
C SER A 164 19.64 -3.56 -28.69
N GLY A 165 20.42 -2.58 -29.17
CA GLY A 165 21.42 -2.71 -30.24
C GLY A 165 22.83 -2.80 -29.68
#